data_AF-W8B811-F1
#
_entry.id   AF-W8B811-F1
#
_cell.length_a   1.000
_cell.length_b   1.000
_cell.length_c   1.000
_cell.angle_alpha   90.00
_cell.angle_beta   90.00
_cell.angle_gamma   90.00
#
_symmetry.space_group_name_H-M   'P 1'
#
loop_
_entity.id
_entity.type
_entity.pdbx_description
1 polymer ?
#
loop_
_entity_poly.entity_id
_entity_poly.type
_entity_poly.pdbx_seq_one_letter_code
_entity_poly.pdbx_strand_id
1 'polypeptide(L)'
;MIKVQIECLRIVRCLLLLRIDDSLYSSLDSAFYNMLQWHSNYLKFEVGSPYLLRQHASALLMAISSEPCSAKTNRVLSELLSKCCCAWFYRATRNEVTEFSQTTLLSACLHVVTWALQRDEVVYFHEYIVKYLREFLLSASFNKCLSQLITSSVILRKSNDRRYVHTPLPNVGAVLLHENGPQLIIPQAYSVYFLTTLWRLMELQTCQNRNADNKLLVDALMSPSIVASLVEYLTLLTTNLNHYLCSNFYAKIEVKFVYKLLNCVDLLKHFNSAQILQLAYNYLCCLGAEHIQEIEQLFECIIFNTKYLNVSDLALNKWKDVFVSLVQTHYIIVESSNISLSKSSHTNAILSRDWPYFFFKLMLQNFIDNSTQKTTVDFTERDVLEMTLMLVTQLEDSSSNLNIVTPTEELMYAMAAFMGPESEFLSDEIRPLLRKHLLRFYGKYKDYTFEFDKAALGKCTFESLYSLFVDHFQATSYGDELFGSLVLVPMAQKYDSKWRRRMWSDYAPALCYLNCDESLLINGISAYLEPVEEEESLIKSYAHALSTNDVRVGSLPYKIAKYHVEHFRRKSQK
;
A
#
# COMPACT_ATOMS: atom_id res chain seq x y z
N MET A 1 26.79 31.16 -12.61
CA MET A 1 25.71 32.16 -12.73
C MET A 1 24.34 31.53 -12.93
N ILE A 2 24.10 30.71 -13.97
CA ILE A 2 22.77 30.16 -14.26
C ILE A 2 22.15 29.30 -13.15
N LYS A 3 22.96 28.50 -12.42
CA LYS A 3 22.47 27.72 -11.26
C LYS A 3 21.88 28.62 -10.17
N VAL A 4 22.53 29.77 -9.91
CA VAL A 4 22.04 30.76 -8.95
C VAL A 4 20.73 31.36 -9.43
N GLN A 5 20.63 31.71 -10.71
CA GLN A 5 19.37 32.21 -11.30
C GLN A 5 18.22 31.19 -11.19
N ILE A 6 18.49 29.90 -11.41
CA ILE A 6 17.49 28.83 -11.22
C ILE A 6 16.97 28.83 -9.78
N GLU A 7 17.85 28.85 -8.79
CA GLU A 7 17.43 28.88 -7.38
C GLU A 7 16.72 30.20 -7.03
N CYS A 8 17.19 31.34 -7.54
CA CYS A 8 16.50 32.62 -7.38
C CYS A 8 15.07 32.56 -7.93
N LEU A 9 14.87 32.00 -9.14
CA LEU A 9 13.53 31.84 -9.73
C LEU A 9 12.64 30.90 -8.89
N ARG A 10 13.19 29.83 -8.32
CA ARG A 10 12.47 28.94 -7.39
C ARG A 10 12.06 29.65 -6.11
N ILE A 11 12.94 30.47 -5.53
CA ILE A 11 12.65 31.29 -4.35
C ILE A 11 11.58 32.33 -4.70
N VAL A 12 11.74 33.07 -5.80
CA VAL A 12 10.75 34.04 -6.29
C VAL A 12 9.38 33.38 -6.45
N ARG A 13 9.33 32.19 -7.07
CA ARG A 13 8.10 31.40 -7.16
C ARG A 13 7.46 31.16 -5.79
N CYS A 14 8.23 30.73 -4.79
CA CYS A 14 7.72 30.55 -3.43
C CYS A 14 7.19 31.85 -2.83
N LEU A 15 7.90 32.98 -3.01
CA LEU A 15 7.45 34.29 -2.53
C LEU A 15 6.13 34.73 -3.18
N LEU A 16 5.99 34.50 -4.49
CA LEU A 16 4.77 34.79 -5.25
C LEU A 16 3.60 33.92 -4.78
N LEU A 17 3.82 32.61 -4.56
CA LEU A 17 2.80 31.69 -4.04
C LEU A 17 2.36 32.03 -2.61
N LEU A 18 3.29 32.50 -1.77
CA LEU A 18 3.02 32.93 -0.40
C LEU A 18 2.35 34.31 -0.31
N ARG A 19 2.27 35.06 -1.43
CA ARG A 19 1.65 36.40 -1.51
C ARG A 19 2.19 37.38 -0.46
N ILE A 20 3.51 37.40 -0.29
CA ILE A 20 4.15 38.31 0.67
C ILE A 20 4.03 39.77 0.19
N ASP A 21 4.04 40.00 -1.13
CA ASP A 21 3.87 41.31 -1.76
C ASP A 21 3.22 41.16 -3.14
N ASP A 22 2.01 41.72 -3.31
CA ASP A 22 1.24 41.66 -4.56
C ASP A 22 1.86 42.54 -5.68
N SER A 23 2.70 43.52 -5.33
CA SER A 23 3.40 44.38 -6.30
C SER A 23 4.67 43.74 -6.87
N LEU A 24 5.17 42.68 -6.23
CA LEU A 24 6.39 41.99 -6.66
C LEU A 24 6.27 41.45 -8.08
N TYR A 25 5.12 40.88 -8.45
CA TYR A 25 4.92 40.29 -9.77
C TYR A 25 5.01 41.34 -10.89
N SER A 26 4.34 42.48 -10.73
CA SER A 26 4.33 43.54 -11.74
C SER A 26 5.71 44.16 -11.95
N SER A 27 6.54 44.21 -10.90
CA SER A 27 7.94 44.65 -11.01
C SER A 27 8.81 43.70 -11.83
N LEU A 28 8.49 42.40 -11.82
CA LEU A 28 9.25 41.34 -12.48
C LEU A 28 8.77 41.03 -13.90
N ASP A 29 7.60 41.52 -14.29
CA ASP A 29 6.94 41.21 -15.58
C ASP A 29 7.84 41.50 -16.80
N SER A 30 8.51 42.66 -16.80
CA SER A 30 9.47 43.03 -17.86
C SER A 30 10.69 42.09 -17.91
N ALA A 31 11.18 41.66 -16.75
CA ALA A 31 12.30 40.73 -16.65
C ALA A 31 11.89 39.32 -17.12
N PHE A 32 10.69 38.88 -16.76
CA PHE A 32 10.12 37.61 -17.23
C PHE A 32 9.98 37.58 -18.74
N TYR A 33 9.46 38.66 -19.34
CA TYR A 33 9.35 38.77 -20.79
C TYR A 33 10.71 38.65 -21.49
N ASN A 34 11.71 39.42 -21.07
CA ASN A 34 13.05 39.42 -21.67
C ASN A 34 13.73 38.05 -21.55
N MET A 35 13.63 37.41 -20.37
CA MET A 35 14.19 36.08 -20.16
C MET A 35 13.48 35.03 -21.02
N LEU A 36 12.16 35.10 -21.14
CA LEU A 36 11.38 34.15 -21.94
C LEU A 36 11.67 34.32 -23.43
N GLN A 37 11.80 35.55 -23.92
CA GLN A 37 12.17 35.85 -25.30
C GLN A 37 13.56 35.27 -25.64
N TRP A 38 14.51 35.36 -24.71
CA TRP A 38 15.82 34.74 -24.86
C TRP A 38 15.69 33.20 -25.00
N HIS A 39 14.93 32.54 -24.12
CA HIS A 39 14.73 31.09 -24.21
C HIS A 39 14.01 30.66 -25.48
N SER A 40 13.04 31.46 -25.96
CA SER A 40 12.34 31.22 -27.23
C SER A 40 13.32 31.09 -28.40
N ASN A 41 14.34 31.96 -28.43
CA ASN A 41 15.30 32.03 -29.53
C ASN A 41 16.45 31.03 -29.40
N TYR A 42 16.95 30.77 -28.19
CA TYR A 42 18.25 30.09 -27.98
C TYR A 42 18.16 28.69 -27.36
N LEU A 43 17.00 28.28 -26.81
CA LEU A 43 16.88 26.97 -26.18
C LEU A 43 16.93 25.85 -27.23
N LYS A 44 17.87 24.91 -27.07
CA LYS A 44 17.95 23.67 -27.87
C LYS A 44 17.31 22.51 -27.11
N PHE A 45 16.35 21.82 -27.75
CA PHE A 45 15.58 20.75 -27.13
C PHE A 45 16.26 19.36 -27.20
N GLU A 46 17.18 19.18 -28.14
CA GLU A 46 17.88 17.92 -28.44
C GLU A 46 18.59 17.30 -27.23
N VAL A 47 18.78 15.97 -27.28
CA VAL A 47 19.53 15.19 -26.28
C VAL A 47 20.97 15.68 -26.22
N GLY A 48 21.56 15.76 -25.02
CA GLY A 48 22.91 16.29 -24.81
C GLY A 48 23.04 17.82 -24.90
N SER A 49 21.95 18.55 -25.16
CA SER A 49 21.95 20.01 -25.06
C SER A 49 22.10 20.48 -23.59
N PRO A 50 22.45 21.75 -23.33
CA PRO A 50 22.73 22.20 -21.96
C PRO A 50 21.54 21.99 -21.01
N TYR A 51 21.67 20.99 -20.13
CA TYR A 51 20.66 20.59 -19.13
C TYR A 51 20.16 21.78 -18.29
N LEU A 52 21.10 22.65 -17.88
CA LEU A 52 20.82 23.83 -17.06
C LEU A 52 19.98 24.88 -17.79
N LEU A 53 20.08 25.01 -19.11
CA LEU A 53 19.25 25.97 -19.87
C LEU A 53 17.78 25.54 -19.85
N ARG A 54 17.51 24.26 -20.05
CA ARG A 54 16.15 23.69 -20.00
C ARG A 54 15.56 23.79 -18.59
N GLN A 55 16.36 23.55 -17.56
CA GLN A 55 15.93 23.75 -16.17
C GLN A 55 15.65 25.22 -15.84
N HIS A 56 16.46 26.15 -16.36
CA HIS A 56 16.20 27.58 -16.19
C HIS A 56 14.91 28.00 -16.88
N ALA A 57 14.66 27.57 -18.11
CA ALA A 57 13.39 27.83 -18.80
C ALA A 57 12.20 27.27 -18.02
N SER A 58 12.30 26.04 -17.51
CA SER A 58 11.26 25.43 -16.67
C SER A 58 11.03 26.24 -15.38
N ALA A 59 12.08 26.62 -14.65
CA ALA A 59 11.96 27.43 -13.44
C ALA A 59 11.31 28.81 -13.71
N LEU A 60 11.65 29.43 -14.84
CA LEU A 60 11.05 30.69 -15.29
C LEU A 60 9.55 30.52 -15.58
N LEU A 61 9.15 29.50 -16.34
CA LEU A 61 7.74 29.23 -16.62
C LEU A 61 6.93 28.99 -15.33
N MET A 62 7.50 28.26 -14.38
CA MET A 62 6.84 27.99 -13.10
C MET A 62 6.72 29.25 -12.22
N ALA A 63 7.67 30.19 -12.32
CA ALA A 63 7.58 31.47 -11.62
C ALA A 63 6.50 32.38 -12.25
N ILE A 64 6.44 32.45 -13.59
CA ILE A 64 5.42 33.22 -14.32
C ILE A 64 4.00 32.69 -14.00
N SER A 65 3.81 31.37 -14.02
CA SER A 65 2.52 30.73 -13.71
C SER A 65 2.14 30.71 -12.22
N SER A 66 2.78 31.53 -11.39
CA SER A 66 2.45 31.70 -9.97
C SER A 66 1.69 33.00 -9.66
N GLU A 67 1.39 33.83 -10.67
CA GLU A 67 0.53 35.00 -10.50
C GLU A 67 -0.90 34.60 -10.10
N PRO A 68 -1.56 35.35 -9.18
CA PRO A 68 -2.95 35.11 -8.83
C PRO A 68 -3.87 35.13 -10.06
N CYS A 69 -4.81 34.17 -10.14
CA CYS A 69 -5.78 34.11 -11.24
C CYS A 69 -6.66 35.37 -11.37
N SER A 70 -6.72 36.21 -10.33
CA SER A 70 -7.46 37.48 -10.30
C SER A 70 -6.71 38.67 -10.90
N ALA A 71 -5.43 38.52 -11.26
CA ALA A 71 -4.62 39.61 -11.80
C ALA A 71 -4.96 39.93 -13.26
N LYS A 72 -4.66 41.17 -13.71
CA LYS A 72 -4.89 41.58 -15.10
C LYS A 72 -3.94 40.83 -16.03
N THR A 73 -4.47 40.17 -17.06
CA THR A 73 -3.70 39.42 -18.05
C THR A 73 -2.74 40.31 -18.83
N ASN A 74 -1.43 40.03 -18.78
CA ASN A 74 -0.47 40.59 -19.74
C ASN A 74 -0.54 39.81 -21.06
N ARG A 75 -1.28 40.36 -22.04
CA ARG A 75 -1.49 39.74 -23.36
C ARG A 75 -0.18 39.39 -24.08
N VAL A 76 0.81 40.28 -24.01
CA VAL A 76 2.08 40.12 -24.72
C VAL A 76 2.87 38.94 -24.15
N LEU A 77 2.84 38.77 -22.83
CA LEU A 77 3.45 37.63 -22.16
C LEU A 77 2.71 36.32 -22.47
N SER A 78 1.37 36.31 -22.43
CA SER A 78 0.55 35.12 -22.74
C SER A 78 0.75 34.63 -24.19
N GLU A 79 0.86 35.54 -25.16
CA GLU A 79 1.16 35.19 -26.55
C GLU A 79 2.57 34.58 -26.70
N LEU A 80 3.58 35.16 -26.02
CA LEU A 80 4.94 34.64 -26.06
C LEU A 80 5.04 33.26 -25.39
N LEU A 81 4.34 33.05 -24.27
CA LEU A 81 4.24 31.75 -23.61
C LEU A 81 3.63 30.70 -24.54
N SER A 82 2.51 31.02 -25.20
CA SER A 82 1.88 30.11 -26.16
C SER A 82 2.84 29.73 -27.30
N LYS A 83 3.51 30.71 -27.91
CA LYS A 83 4.52 30.47 -28.96
C LYS A 83 5.65 29.54 -28.48
N CYS A 84 6.15 29.75 -27.26
CA CYS A 84 7.19 28.89 -26.68
C CYS A 84 6.69 27.45 -26.46
N CYS A 85 5.50 27.29 -25.89
CA CYS A 85 4.88 25.98 -25.69
C CYS A 85 4.71 25.22 -27.01
N CYS A 86 4.17 25.87 -28.05
CA CYS A 86 4.03 25.29 -29.39
C CYS A 86 5.38 24.87 -29.97
N ALA A 87 6.38 25.76 -29.94
CA ALA A 87 7.70 25.50 -30.51
C ALA A 87 8.42 24.32 -29.82
N TRP A 88 8.35 24.23 -28.50
CA TRP A 88 9.02 23.16 -27.76
C TRP A 88 8.30 21.81 -27.88
N PHE A 89 6.96 21.78 -27.90
CA PHE A 89 6.22 20.55 -28.18
C PHE A 89 6.42 20.06 -29.62
N TYR A 90 6.44 20.96 -30.60
CA TYR A 90 6.77 20.61 -31.98
C TYR A 90 8.15 19.94 -32.11
N ARG A 91 9.15 20.47 -31.38
CA ARG A 91 10.49 19.87 -31.31
C ARG A 91 10.48 18.53 -30.58
N ALA A 92 9.64 18.37 -29.55
CA ALA A 92 9.49 17.11 -28.82
C ALA A 92 8.80 16.02 -29.65
N THR A 93 7.90 16.37 -30.57
CA THR A 93 7.28 15.42 -31.49
C THR A 93 8.30 14.80 -32.45
N ARG A 94 9.32 15.59 -32.85
CA ARG A 94 10.34 15.18 -33.83
C ARG A 94 11.59 14.56 -33.22
N ASN A 95 11.94 14.96 -32.00
CA ASN A 95 13.12 14.47 -31.30
C ASN A 95 12.71 13.52 -30.17
N GLU A 96 13.55 12.55 -29.85
CA GLU A 96 13.27 11.64 -28.75
C GLU A 96 13.29 12.34 -27.38
N VAL A 97 12.25 12.11 -26.58
CA VAL A 97 12.17 12.57 -25.19
C VAL A 97 12.70 11.45 -24.29
N THR A 98 13.94 11.60 -23.82
CA THR A 98 14.64 10.58 -23.01
C THR A 98 15.31 11.15 -21.76
N GLU A 99 15.45 12.47 -21.67
CA GLU A 99 16.11 13.14 -20.54
C GLU A 99 15.10 13.86 -19.62
N PHE A 100 15.39 13.83 -18.32
CA PHE A 100 14.57 14.44 -17.27
C PHE A 100 14.43 15.95 -17.45
N SER A 101 15.44 16.65 -18.01
CA SER A 101 15.32 18.07 -18.34
C SER A 101 14.32 18.36 -19.46
N GLN A 102 14.14 17.43 -20.42
CA GLN A 102 13.13 17.56 -21.47
C GLN A 102 11.74 17.40 -20.86
N THR A 103 11.52 16.33 -20.09
CA THR A 103 10.24 16.07 -19.44
C THR A 103 9.86 17.17 -18.44
N THR A 104 10.84 17.73 -17.72
CA THR A 104 10.64 18.86 -16.80
C THR A 104 10.26 20.15 -17.53
N LEU A 105 10.83 20.42 -18.71
CA LEU A 105 10.45 21.56 -19.54
C LEU A 105 9.02 21.40 -20.09
N LEU A 106 8.71 20.22 -20.65
CA LEU A 106 7.37 19.92 -21.18
C LEU A 106 6.31 19.95 -20.08
N SER A 107 6.63 19.47 -18.87
CA SER A 107 5.75 19.57 -17.71
C SER A 107 5.48 21.03 -17.33
N ALA A 108 6.50 21.89 -17.31
CA ALA A 108 6.31 23.31 -17.02
C ALA A 108 5.42 24.00 -18.07
N CYS A 109 5.54 23.64 -19.36
CA CYS A 109 4.61 24.10 -20.40
C CYS A 109 3.16 23.68 -20.11
N LEU A 110 2.93 22.41 -19.79
CA LEU A 110 1.60 21.91 -19.43
C LEU A 110 1.05 22.61 -18.18
N HIS A 111 1.90 22.91 -17.21
CA HIS A 111 1.50 23.66 -16.02
C HIS A 111 1.05 25.08 -16.36
N VAL A 112 1.80 25.79 -17.20
CA VAL A 112 1.42 27.13 -17.70
C VAL A 112 0.08 27.08 -18.43
N VAL A 113 -0.14 26.07 -19.28
CA VAL A 113 -1.42 25.89 -19.98
C VAL A 113 -2.54 25.63 -18.97
N THR A 114 -2.31 24.74 -17.99
CA THR A 114 -3.29 24.45 -16.94
C THR A 114 -3.66 25.72 -16.14
N TRP A 115 -2.65 26.53 -15.80
CA TRP A 115 -2.84 27.81 -15.12
C TRP A 115 -3.62 28.81 -15.98
N ALA A 116 -3.32 28.91 -17.28
CA ALA A 116 -4.05 29.78 -18.20
C ALA A 116 -5.52 29.33 -18.37
N LEU A 117 -5.79 28.02 -18.42
CA LEU A 117 -7.15 27.48 -18.45
C LEU A 117 -7.96 27.81 -17.18
N GLN A 118 -7.31 27.92 -16.02
CA GLN A 118 -7.95 28.35 -14.77
C GLN A 118 -8.31 29.85 -14.77
N ARG A 119 -7.75 30.65 -15.69
CA ARG A 119 -8.00 32.08 -15.88
C ARG A 119 -8.96 32.38 -17.03
N ASP A 120 -9.56 31.35 -17.63
CA ASP A 120 -10.35 31.44 -18.87
C ASP A 120 -9.58 32.01 -20.08
N GLU A 121 -8.24 31.99 -20.05
CA GLU A 121 -7.35 32.49 -21.11
C GLU A 121 -7.12 31.48 -22.24
N VAL A 122 -8.11 30.64 -22.50
CA VAL A 122 -7.98 29.47 -23.39
C VAL A 122 -7.71 29.85 -24.84
N VAL A 123 -8.14 31.05 -25.25
CA VAL A 123 -7.96 31.57 -26.62
C VAL A 123 -6.49 31.55 -27.04
N TYR A 124 -5.56 31.87 -26.13
CA TYR A 124 -4.14 31.91 -26.46
C TYR A 124 -3.51 30.52 -26.63
N PHE A 125 -4.05 29.50 -25.95
CA PHE A 125 -3.49 28.15 -25.94
C PHE A 125 -4.31 27.14 -26.74
N HIS A 126 -5.36 27.57 -27.44
CA HIS A 126 -6.22 26.68 -28.23
C HIS A 126 -5.45 25.95 -29.34
N GLU A 127 -4.61 26.66 -30.12
CA GLU A 127 -3.77 26.05 -31.16
C GLU A 127 -2.79 25.01 -30.56
N TYR A 128 -2.22 25.32 -29.40
CA TYR A 128 -1.33 24.41 -28.67
C TYR A 128 -2.04 23.09 -28.32
N ILE A 129 -3.25 23.16 -27.74
CA ILE A 129 -4.02 22.01 -27.27
C ILE A 129 -4.46 21.13 -28.44
N VAL A 130 -5.10 21.71 -29.46
CA VAL A 130 -5.74 20.96 -30.55
C VAL A 130 -4.71 20.35 -31.51
N LYS A 131 -3.60 21.07 -31.78
CA LYS A 131 -2.62 20.67 -32.78
C LYS A 131 -1.36 20.08 -32.15
N TYR A 132 -0.57 20.89 -31.46
CA TYR A 132 0.79 20.51 -31.06
C TYR A 132 0.80 19.43 -29.96
N LEU A 133 -0.05 19.56 -28.94
CA LEU A 133 -0.18 18.57 -27.88
C LEU A 133 -0.70 17.25 -28.45
N ARG A 134 -1.78 17.29 -29.24
CA ARG A 134 -2.35 16.09 -29.87
C ARG A 134 -1.35 15.37 -30.78
N GLU A 135 -0.66 16.09 -31.67
CA GLU A 135 0.37 15.51 -32.54
C GLU A 135 1.51 14.88 -31.73
N PHE A 136 1.90 15.50 -30.61
CA PHE A 136 2.90 14.93 -29.71
C PHE A 136 2.42 13.62 -29.06
N LEU A 137 1.18 13.55 -28.56
CA LEU A 137 0.63 12.34 -27.95
C LEU A 137 0.55 11.15 -28.92
N LEU A 138 0.27 11.43 -30.20
CA LEU A 138 0.23 10.41 -31.26
C LEU A 138 1.62 10.05 -31.81
N SER A 139 2.68 10.70 -31.34
CA SER A 139 4.02 10.51 -31.88
C SER A 139 4.75 9.30 -31.30
N ALA A 140 5.72 8.77 -32.07
CA ALA A 140 6.64 7.74 -31.58
C ALA A 140 7.49 8.24 -30.40
N SER A 141 7.75 9.54 -30.30
CA SER A 141 8.53 10.14 -29.20
C SER A 141 7.81 10.01 -27.86
N PHE A 142 6.49 10.25 -27.83
CA PHE A 142 5.69 10.06 -26.62
C PHE A 142 5.62 8.59 -26.21
N ASN A 143 5.39 7.67 -27.15
CA ASN A 143 5.43 6.23 -26.87
C ASN A 143 6.78 5.79 -26.27
N LYS A 144 7.91 6.33 -26.77
CA LYS A 144 9.23 6.07 -26.20
C LYS A 144 9.36 6.62 -24.77
N CYS A 145 8.93 7.86 -24.53
CA CYS A 145 8.89 8.46 -23.19
C CYS A 145 8.04 7.64 -22.20
N LEU A 146 6.95 7.03 -22.68
CA LEU A 146 6.08 6.18 -21.88
C LEU A 146 6.69 4.79 -21.62
N SER A 147 7.38 4.20 -22.60
CA SER A 147 8.11 2.93 -22.40
C SER A 147 9.18 3.04 -21.31
N GLN A 148 9.68 4.24 -21.04
CA GLN A 148 10.61 4.51 -19.95
C GLN A 148 9.93 4.57 -18.58
N LEU A 149 8.60 4.59 -18.49
CA LEU A 149 7.87 4.65 -17.22
C LEU A 149 8.27 3.51 -16.28
N ILE A 150 8.28 2.28 -16.79
CA ILE A 150 8.61 1.07 -16.01
C ILE A 150 10.07 1.12 -15.54
N THR A 151 11.00 1.45 -16.43
CA THR A 151 12.44 1.47 -16.12
C THR A 151 12.85 2.65 -15.26
N SER A 152 12.12 3.77 -15.34
CA SER A 152 12.39 4.99 -14.59
C SER A 152 11.58 5.13 -13.29
N SER A 153 10.58 4.27 -13.07
CA SER A 153 9.76 4.24 -11.86
C SER A 153 10.61 4.18 -10.60
N VAL A 154 10.25 4.97 -9.59
CA VAL A 154 10.89 4.94 -8.28
C VAL A 154 10.28 3.82 -7.43
N ILE A 155 8.96 3.66 -7.48
CA ILE A 155 8.21 2.74 -6.61
C ILE A 155 8.27 1.26 -7.07
N LEU A 156 8.73 0.98 -8.30
CA LEU A 156 9.00 -0.39 -8.78
C LEU A 156 10.43 -0.88 -8.51
N ARG A 157 11.31 -0.03 -7.98
CA ARG A 157 12.72 -0.42 -7.72
C ARG A 157 12.82 -1.31 -6.49
N LYS A 158 13.77 -2.25 -6.54
CA LYS A 158 14.09 -3.16 -5.43
C LYS A 158 15.19 -2.63 -4.49
N SER A 159 15.61 -1.37 -4.66
CA SER A 159 16.71 -0.77 -3.88
C SER A 159 16.26 -0.40 -2.46
N ASN A 160 17.21 -0.42 -1.52
CA ASN A 160 16.97 0.04 -0.16
C ASN A 160 17.17 1.55 -0.05
N ASP A 161 16.28 2.22 0.68
CA ASP A 161 16.43 3.64 0.99
C ASP A 161 17.49 3.83 2.08
N ARG A 162 18.46 4.71 1.80
CA ARG A 162 19.55 5.03 2.73
C ARG A 162 19.05 5.51 4.10
N ARG A 163 17.85 6.11 4.17
CA ARG A 163 17.23 6.57 5.42
C ARG A 163 17.13 5.47 6.49
N TYR A 164 16.93 4.22 6.08
CA TYR A 164 16.77 3.09 7.00
C TYR A 164 18.08 2.36 7.32
N VAL A 165 19.19 2.73 6.67
CA VAL A 165 20.51 2.09 6.84
C VAL A 165 21.41 2.90 7.79
N HIS A 166 21.32 4.23 7.75
CA HIS A 166 22.08 5.10 8.63
C HIS A 166 21.16 6.13 9.28
N THR A 167 20.84 5.91 10.55
CA THR A 167 19.94 6.73 11.38
C THR A 167 20.44 8.15 11.76
N PRO A 168 21.73 8.54 11.77
CA PRO A 168 22.13 9.78 12.42
C PRO A 168 22.04 11.07 11.58
N LEU A 169 21.65 11.02 10.29
CA LEU A 169 21.54 12.24 9.47
C LEU A 169 20.12 12.43 8.91
N PRO A 170 19.44 13.56 9.22
CA PRO A 170 18.17 13.90 8.58
C PRO A 170 18.40 14.08 7.08
N ASN A 171 17.74 13.26 6.29
CA ASN A 171 17.93 13.15 4.85
C ASN A 171 16.56 12.91 4.20
N VAL A 172 16.27 13.62 3.10
CA VAL A 172 14.99 13.55 2.36
C VAL A 172 14.84 12.32 1.46
N GLY A 173 15.80 11.39 1.52
CA GLY A 173 15.83 10.14 0.76
C GLY A 173 16.32 10.28 -0.69
N ALA A 174 17.19 11.26 -0.97
CA ALA A 174 17.63 11.56 -2.34
C ALA A 174 18.58 10.50 -2.95
N VAL A 175 19.15 9.64 -2.12
CA VAL A 175 20.15 8.64 -2.51
C VAL A 175 19.69 7.25 -2.10
N LEU A 176 19.62 6.34 -3.07
CA LEU A 176 19.36 4.93 -2.88
C LEU A 176 20.68 4.17 -2.74
N LEU A 177 20.68 3.10 -1.95
CA LEU A 177 21.80 2.17 -1.86
C LEU A 177 21.55 1.00 -2.81
N HIS A 178 22.45 0.87 -3.79
CA HIS A 178 22.50 -0.25 -4.72
C HIS A 178 23.77 -1.08 -4.46
N GLU A 179 23.76 -2.34 -4.90
CA GLU A 179 24.96 -3.21 -4.87
C GLU A 179 26.16 -2.56 -5.59
N ASN A 180 25.87 -1.77 -6.64
CA ASN A 180 26.88 -1.06 -7.45
C ASN A 180 27.25 0.33 -6.89
N GLY A 181 26.79 0.69 -5.68
CA GLY A 181 27.06 1.97 -5.03
C GLY A 181 25.86 2.92 -4.93
N PRO A 182 26.06 4.12 -4.34
CA PRO A 182 25.00 5.10 -4.13
C PRO A 182 24.53 5.73 -5.44
N GLN A 183 23.21 5.75 -5.67
CA GLN A 183 22.59 6.36 -6.84
C GLN A 183 21.52 7.37 -6.45
N LEU A 184 21.32 8.39 -7.26
CA LEU A 184 20.19 9.32 -7.06
C LEU A 184 18.86 8.58 -7.27
N ILE A 185 17.87 8.91 -6.43
CA ILE A 185 16.55 8.28 -6.50
C ILE A 185 15.84 8.57 -7.82
N ILE A 186 15.92 9.80 -8.32
CA ILE A 186 15.34 10.19 -9.62
C ILE A 186 16.34 9.83 -10.73
N PRO A 187 15.98 8.92 -11.66
CA PRO A 187 16.81 8.62 -12.82
C PRO A 187 16.81 9.76 -13.84
N GLN A 188 17.81 9.72 -14.72
CA GLN A 188 17.91 10.65 -15.85
C GLN A 188 16.72 10.55 -16.82
N ALA A 189 15.99 9.44 -16.87
CA ALA A 189 14.86 9.22 -17.77
C ALA A 189 13.47 9.33 -17.07
N TYR A 190 13.39 9.99 -15.92
CA TYR A 190 12.15 10.06 -15.14
C TYR A 190 11.04 10.82 -15.88
N SER A 191 9.97 10.12 -16.26
CA SER A 191 8.85 10.67 -17.06
C SER A 191 7.57 10.96 -16.25
N VAL A 192 7.44 10.40 -15.05
CA VAL A 192 6.23 10.50 -14.20
C VAL A 192 5.81 11.94 -13.94
N TYR A 193 6.76 12.86 -13.71
CA TYR A 193 6.46 14.28 -13.44
C TYR A 193 5.67 14.92 -14.60
N PHE A 194 6.09 14.62 -15.83
CA PHE A 194 5.41 15.06 -17.05
C PHE A 194 4.04 14.41 -17.19
N LEU A 195 3.96 13.08 -17.04
CA LEU A 195 2.71 12.32 -17.15
C LEU A 195 1.65 12.76 -16.13
N THR A 196 2.06 13.06 -14.90
CA THR A 196 1.17 13.54 -13.84
C THR A 196 0.57 14.90 -14.18
N THR A 197 1.38 15.78 -14.77
CA THR A 197 0.93 17.13 -15.19
C THR A 197 -0.01 17.05 -16.39
N LEU A 198 0.29 16.15 -17.33
CA LEU A 198 -0.57 15.85 -18.48
C LEU A 198 -1.95 15.35 -18.02
N TRP A 199 -1.99 14.42 -17.06
CA TRP A 199 -3.25 13.91 -16.52
C TRP A 199 -4.05 14.98 -15.78
N ARG A 200 -3.38 15.89 -15.05
CA ARG A 200 -4.04 17.04 -14.42
C ARG A 200 -4.69 17.98 -15.44
N LEU A 201 -4.02 18.22 -16.58
CA LEU A 201 -4.60 19.01 -17.66
C LEU A 201 -5.87 18.36 -18.20
N MET A 202 -5.85 17.03 -18.38
CA MET A 202 -7.01 16.26 -18.85
C MET A 202 -8.20 16.32 -17.89
N GLU A 203 -7.97 16.16 -16.58
CA GLU A 203 -9.00 16.27 -15.55
C GLU A 203 -9.67 17.64 -15.61
N LEU A 204 -8.88 18.72 -15.66
CA LEU A 204 -9.39 20.08 -15.70
C LEU A 204 -10.21 20.34 -16.97
N GLN A 205 -9.76 19.84 -18.12
CA GLN A 205 -10.50 19.92 -19.36
C GLN A 205 -11.83 19.18 -19.28
N THR A 206 -11.85 17.99 -18.70
CA THR A 206 -13.06 17.17 -18.53
C THR A 206 -14.08 17.89 -17.64
N CYS A 207 -13.64 18.48 -16.52
CA CYS A 207 -14.51 19.25 -15.63
C CYS A 207 -15.11 20.50 -16.28
N GLN A 208 -14.42 21.11 -17.26
CA GLN A 208 -14.88 22.33 -17.93
C GLN A 208 -15.83 22.08 -19.14
N ASN A 209 -16.31 20.84 -19.37
CA ASN A 209 -17.33 20.49 -20.37
C ASN A 209 -17.11 21.08 -21.79
N ARG A 210 -15.88 21.05 -22.32
CA ARG A 210 -15.57 21.47 -23.71
C ARG A 210 -15.65 20.26 -24.65
N ASN A 211 -16.86 19.98 -25.15
CA ASN A 211 -17.28 18.66 -25.62
C ASN A 211 -16.57 18.05 -26.86
N ALA A 212 -15.95 18.85 -27.75
CA ALA A 212 -15.35 18.30 -28.98
C ALA A 212 -13.83 18.04 -28.84
N ASP A 213 -13.07 19.03 -28.40
CA ASP A 213 -11.60 18.95 -28.33
C ASP A 213 -11.10 18.04 -27.20
N ASN A 214 -11.85 17.98 -26.10
CA ASN A 214 -11.52 17.09 -24.97
C ASN A 214 -11.57 15.62 -25.39
N LYS A 215 -12.56 15.25 -26.22
CA LYS A 215 -12.71 13.88 -26.72
C LYS A 215 -11.50 13.48 -27.57
N LEU A 216 -11.01 14.39 -28.41
CA LEU A 216 -9.84 14.15 -29.27
C LEU A 216 -8.54 13.88 -28.48
N LEU A 217 -8.36 14.52 -27.32
CA LEU A 217 -7.19 14.31 -26.46
C LEU A 217 -7.32 13.04 -25.62
N VAL A 218 -8.51 12.76 -25.09
CA VAL A 218 -8.79 11.49 -24.39
C VAL A 218 -8.58 10.33 -25.37
N ASP A 219 -9.12 10.40 -26.58
CA ASP A 219 -8.95 9.38 -27.62
C ASP A 219 -7.47 9.17 -27.98
N ALA A 220 -6.66 10.25 -28.01
CA ALA A 220 -5.23 10.14 -28.28
C ALA A 220 -4.47 9.43 -27.15
N LEU A 221 -4.80 9.72 -25.88
CA LEU A 221 -4.21 9.05 -24.72
C LEU A 221 -4.69 7.61 -24.54
N MET A 222 -5.90 7.31 -25.00
CA MET A 222 -6.46 5.96 -25.00
C MET A 222 -6.06 5.15 -26.24
N SER A 223 -5.02 5.59 -26.97
CA SER A 223 -4.49 4.80 -28.08
C SER A 223 -3.91 3.46 -27.56
N PRO A 224 -4.04 2.36 -28.34
CA PRO A 224 -3.70 1.02 -27.86
C PRO A 224 -2.26 0.88 -27.33
N SER A 225 -1.29 1.57 -27.92
CA SER A 225 0.12 1.51 -27.49
C SER A 225 0.35 2.15 -26.12
N ILE A 226 -0.33 3.27 -25.86
CA ILE A 226 -0.24 3.99 -24.59
C ILE A 226 -0.89 3.18 -23.48
N VAL A 227 -2.11 2.70 -23.74
CA VAL A 227 -2.86 1.87 -22.81
C VAL A 227 -2.09 0.60 -22.46
N ALA A 228 -1.50 -0.09 -23.44
CA ALA A 228 -0.68 -1.28 -23.19
C ALA A 228 0.48 -1.01 -22.20
N SER A 229 1.18 0.11 -22.37
CA SER A 229 2.31 0.47 -21.49
C SER A 229 1.86 0.84 -20.08
N LEU A 230 0.72 1.55 -19.94
CA LEU A 230 0.13 1.88 -18.64
C LEU A 230 -0.42 0.64 -17.93
N VAL A 231 -1.05 -0.27 -18.69
CA VAL A 231 -1.54 -1.55 -18.17
C VAL A 231 -0.40 -2.39 -17.64
N GLU A 232 0.69 -2.55 -18.42
CA GLU A 232 1.89 -3.26 -18.00
C GLU A 232 2.48 -2.66 -16.71
N TYR A 233 2.59 -1.33 -16.64
CA TYR A 233 3.06 -0.63 -15.45
C TYR A 233 2.19 -0.92 -14.21
N LEU A 234 0.86 -0.83 -14.32
CA LEU A 234 -0.05 -1.13 -13.21
C LEU A 234 -0.02 -2.62 -12.81
N THR A 235 0.07 -3.55 -13.77
CA THR A 235 0.22 -4.99 -13.49
C THR A 235 1.50 -5.28 -12.71
N LEU A 236 2.60 -4.60 -13.04
CA LEU A 236 3.85 -4.72 -12.28
C LEU A 236 3.72 -4.17 -10.86
N LEU A 237 2.96 -3.09 -10.65
CA LEU A 237 2.69 -2.56 -9.32
C LEU A 237 1.89 -3.53 -8.45
N THR A 238 1.01 -4.34 -9.05
CA THR A 238 0.26 -5.37 -8.31
C THR A 238 1.18 -6.35 -7.57
N THR A 239 2.39 -6.60 -8.07
CA THR A 239 3.31 -7.62 -7.51
C THR A 239 4.59 -7.04 -6.92
N ASN A 240 5.14 -5.97 -7.51
CA ASN A 240 6.48 -5.45 -7.20
C ASN A 240 6.47 -4.06 -6.54
N LEU A 241 5.33 -3.61 -5.99
CA LEU A 241 5.26 -2.31 -5.32
C LEU A 241 6.18 -2.29 -4.09
N ASN A 242 7.13 -1.34 -4.09
CA ASN A 242 8.03 -1.12 -2.96
C ASN A 242 7.42 -0.13 -1.96
N HIS A 243 6.75 -0.68 -0.94
CA HIS A 243 6.13 0.08 0.16
C HIS A 243 7.09 1.03 0.86
N TYR A 244 8.37 0.69 0.97
CA TYR A 244 9.38 1.55 1.61
C TYR A 244 9.69 2.78 0.76
N LEU A 245 9.81 2.63 -0.57
CA LEU A 245 10.08 3.75 -1.46
C LEU A 245 8.86 4.66 -1.65
N CYS A 246 7.65 4.14 -1.51
CA CYS A 246 6.44 4.97 -1.51
C CYS A 246 6.43 6.04 -0.40
N SER A 247 7.08 5.76 0.74
CA SER A 247 7.26 6.75 1.82
C SER A 247 8.23 7.90 1.49
N ASN A 248 8.96 7.79 0.38
CA ASN A 248 10.02 8.71 0.05
C ASN A 248 9.44 10.00 -0.53
N PHE A 249 10.02 11.14 -0.14
CA PHE A 249 9.60 12.45 -0.61
C PHE A 249 9.55 12.57 -2.14
N TYR A 250 10.50 11.95 -2.85
CA TYR A 250 10.57 12.02 -4.31
C TYR A 250 9.58 11.08 -5.02
N ALA A 251 9.03 10.07 -4.32
CA ALA A 251 8.03 9.15 -4.88
C ALA A 251 6.60 9.71 -4.82
N LYS A 252 6.34 10.78 -4.05
CA LYS A 252 5.00 11.36 -3.85
C LYS A 252 4.27 11.70 -5.15
N ILE A 253 4.98 12.20 -6.15
CA ILE A 253 4.38 12.54 -7.44
C ILE A 253 3.91 11.28 -8.19
N GLU A 254 4.65 10.18 -8.05
CA GLU A 254 4.33 8.88 -8.64
C GLU A 254 3.18 8.20 -7.93
N VAL A 255 3.13 8.27 -6.60
CA VAL A 255 1.97 7.84 -5.80
C VAL A 255 0.72 8.56 -6.27
N LYS A 256 0.74 9.90 -6.35
CA LYS A 256 -0.37 10.70 -6.90
C LYS A 256 -0.74 10.33 -8.34
N PHE A 257 0.24 10.00 -9.16
CA PHE A 257 -0.01 9.55 -10.53
C PHE A 257 -0.76 8.22 -10.57
N VAL A 258 -0.35 7.24 -9.75
CA VAL A 258 -1.02 5.93 -9.65
C VAL A 258 -2.47 6.10 -9.22
N TYR A 259 -2.76 6.96 -8.24
CA TYR A 259 -4.14 7.26 -7.85
C TYR A 259 -4.98 7.84 -9.01
N LYS A 260 -4.42 8.76 -9.79
CA LYS A 260 -5.11 9.30 -10.98
C LYS A 260 -5.41 8.22 -12.04
N LEU A 261 -4.51 7.26 -12.19
CA LEU A 261 -4.72 6.11 -13.07
C LEU A 261 -5.81 5.17 -12.53
N LEU A 262 -5.85 4.94 -11.21
CA LEU A 262 -6.89 4.13 -10.56
C LEU A 262 -8.29 4.75 -10.68
N ASN A 263 -8.39 6.08 -10.74
CA ASN A 263 -9.68 6.76 -10.96
C ASN A 263 -10.12 6.74 -12.44
N CYS A 264 -9.28 6.24 -13.36
CA CYS A 264 -9.59 6.20 -14.78
C CYS A 264 -10.37 4.93 -15.16
N VAL A 265 -11.70 5.05 -15.27
CA VAL A 265 -12.60 3.93 -15.56
C VAL A 265 -12.24 3.20 -16.87
N ASP A 266 -11.84 3.94 -17.90
CA ASP A 266 -11.48 3.33 -19.20
C ASP A 266 -10.23 2.47 -19.13
N LEU A 267 -9.25 2.84 -18.29
CA LEU A 267 -8.05 2.04 -18.06
C LEU A 267 -8.37 0.79 -17.24
N LEU A 268 -9.23 0.91 -16.23
CA LEU A 268 -9.63 -0.21 -15.38
C LEU A 268 -10.37 -1.33 -16.13
N LYS A 269 -11.03 -1.03 -17.27
CA LYS A 269 -11.70 -2.04 -18.11
C LYS A 269 -10.74 -3.12 -18.64
N HIS A 270 -9.43 -2.84 -18.67
CA HIS A 270 -8.41 -3.80 -19.11
C HIS A 270 -7.99 -4.79 -18.02
N PHE A 271 -8.50 -4.63 -16.79
CA PHE A 271 -8.16 -5.46 -15.64
C PHE A 271 -9.35 -6.28 -15.17
N ASN A 272 -9.08 -7.46 -14.62
CA ASN A 272 -10.08 -8.25 -13.91
C ASN A 272 -10.36 -7.63 -12.53
N SER A 273 -11.58 -7.82 -12.00
CA SER A 273 -11.96 -7.34 -10.66
C SER A 273 -10.96 -7.73 -9.56
N ALA A 274 -10.43 -8.95 -9.62
CA ALA A 274 -9.42 -9.46 -8.69
C ALA A 274 -8.08 -8.68 -8.74
N GLN A 275 -7.65 -8.27 -9.94
CA GLN A 275 -6.41 -7.51 -10.14
C GLN A 275 -6.57 -6.05 -9.67
N ILE A 276 -7.75 -5.45 -9.92
CA ILE A 276 -8.07 -4.10 -9.44
C ILE A 276 -8.08 -4.09 -7.91
N LEU A 277 -8.73 -5.07 -7.29
CA LEU A 277 -8.78 -5.19 -5.84
C LEU A 277 -7.36 -5.34 -5.25
N GLN A 278 -6.53 -6.22 -5.84
CA GLN A 278 -5.15 -6.43 -5.39
C GLN A 278 -4.29 -5.16 -5.54
N LEU A 279 -4.43 -4.46 -6.66
CA LEU A 279 -3.70 -3.21 -6.91
C LEU A 279 -4.12 -2.12 -5.92
N ALA A 280 -5.43 -1.91 -5.74
CA ALA A 280 -5.96 -0.92 -4.81
C ALA A 280 -5.54 -1.22 -3.36
N TYR A 281 -5.62 -2.49 -2.96
CA TYR A 281 -5.19 -2.92 -1.63
C TYR A 281 -3.70 -2.65 -1.39
N ASN A 282 -2.83 -3.04 -2.32
CA ASN A 282 -1.39 -2.79 -2.20
C ASN A 282 -1.08 -1.28 -2.19
N TYR A 283 -1.81 -0.51 -3.00
CA TYR A 283 -1.67 0.95 -3.06
C TYR A 283 -2.09 1.62 -1.74
N LEU A 284 -3.20 1.19 -1.12
CA LEU A 284 -3.66 1.70 0.19
C LEU A 284 -2.59 1.52 1.29
N CYS A 285 -1.87 0.40 1.28
CA CYS A 285 -0.79 0.12 2.23
C CYS A 285 0.45 1.03 2.04
N CYS A 286 0.46 1.90 1.03
CA CYS A 286 1.52 2.87 0.78
C CYS A 286 1.14 4.30 1.20
N LEU A 287 -0.13 4.55 1.53
CA LEU A 287 -0.64 5.90 1.73
C LEU A 287 -0.42 6.38 3.17
N GLY A 288 0.23 7.55 3.29
CA GLY A 288 0.42 8.25 4.56
C GLY A 288 -0.71 9.25 4.87
N ALA A 289 -0.58 9.96 5.99
CA ALA A 289 -1.56 10.94 6.49
C ALA A 289 -1.93 12.06 5.51
N GLU A 290 -1.10 12.35 4.51
CA GLU A 290 -1.41 13.36 3.49
C GLU A 290 -2.44 12.90 2.45
N HIS A 291 -2.73 11.60 2.42
CA HIS A 291 -3.55 10.95 1.40
C HIS A 291 -4.91 10.42 1.92
N ILE A 292 -5.42 11.00 3.02
CA ILE A 292 -6.64 10.51 3.67
C ILE A 292 -7.86 10.59 2.73
N GLN A 293 -7.97 11.66 1.93
CA GLN A 293 -9.05 11.80 0.95
C GLN A 293 -8.97 10.72 -0.13
N GLU A 294 -7.76 10.39 -0.59
CA GLU A 294 -7.53 9.32 -1.55
C GLU A 294 -7.89 7.94 -0.96
N ILE A 295 -7.59 7.70 0.32
CA ILE A 295 -7.99 6.46 1.04
C ILE A 295 -9.51 6.34 1.11
N GLU A 296 -10.20 7.40 1.54
CA GLU A 296 -11.67 7.43 1.66
C GLU A 296 -12.34 7.12 0.32
N GLN A 297 -11.86 7.71 -0.77
CA GLN A 297 -12.41 7.46 -2.10
C GLN A 297 -12.13 6.05 -2.61
N LEU A 298 -10.95 5.49 -2.35
CA LEU A 298 -10.64 4.11 -2.74
C LEU A 298 -11.45 3.09 -1.93
N PHE A 299 -11.73 3.39 -0.66
CA PHE A 299 -12.65 2.62 0.16
C PHE A 299 -14.06 2.61 -0.43
N GLU A 300 -14.57 3.74 -0.89
CA GLU A 300 -15.91 3.83 -1.51
C GLU A 300 -15.98 3.20 -2.91
N CYS A 301 -15.00 3.47 -3.76
CA CYS A 301 -15.04 3.10 -5.16
C CYS A 301 -14.59 1.66 -5.45
N ILE A 302 -13.67 1.11 -4.64
CA ILE A 302 -13.04 -0.19 -4.92
C ILE A 302 -13.21 -1.17 -3.77
N ILE A 303 -12.71 -0.86 -2.56
CA ILE A 303 -12.63 -1.86 -1.48
C ILE A 303 -14.01 -2.26 -0.96
N PHE A 304 -14.82 -1.32 -0.49
CA PHE A 304 -16.15 -1.57 0.07
C PHE A 304 -17.24 -1.39 -0.99
N ASN A 305 -17.10 -2.11 -2.10
CA ASN A 305 -18.01 -2.00 -3.24
C ASN A 305 -18.50 -3.37 -3.70
N THR A 306 -19.80 -3.48 -3.97
CA THR A 306 -20.48 -4.72 -4.39
C THR A 306 -20.01 -5.28 -5.72
N LYS A 307 -19.31 -4.47 -6.54
CA LYS A 307 -18.67 -4.93 -7.77
C LYS A 307 -17.48 -5.86 -7.52
N TYR A 308 -16.83 -5.72 -6.36
CA TYR A 308 -15.61 -6.46 -6.01
C TYR A 308 -15.80 -7.42 -4.85
N LEU A 309 -16.72 -7.13 -3.91
CA LEU A 309 -17.04 -7.97 -2.76
C LEU A 309 -18.48 -8.47 -2.83
N ASN A 310 -18.71 -9.74 -2.51
CA ASN A 310 -20.04 -10.35 -2.51
C ASN A 310 -20.73 -10.22 -1.13
N VAL A 311 -20.99 -8.98 -0.72
CA VAL A 311 -21.58 -8.62 0.59
C VAL A 311 -22.69 -7.60 0.37
N SER A 312 -23.67 -7.51 1.28
CA SER A 312 -24.74 -6.53 1.20
C SER A 312 -24.22 -5.08 1.32
N ASP A 313 -24.86 -4.14 0.61
CA ASP A 313 -24.50 -2.71 0.67
C ASP A 313 -24.55 -2.15 2.09
N LEU A 314 -25.46 -2.64 2.93
CA LEU A 314 -25.59 -2.19 4.32
C LEU A 314 -24.36 -2.57 5.14
N ALA A 315 -23.88 -3.81 5.01
CA ALA A 315 -22.70 -4.27 5.74
C ALA A 315 -21.43 -3.57 5.23
N LEU A 316 -21.29 -3.39 3.91
CA LEU A 316 -20.16 -2.67 3.33
C LEU A 316 -20.09 -1.21 3.79
N ASN A 317 -21.23 -0.51 3.86
CA ASN A 317 -21.25 0.86 4.37
C ASN A 317 -20.88 0.93 5.85
N LYS A 318 -21.37 0.00 6.68
CA LYS A 318 -20.95 -0.08 8.09
C LYS A 318 -19.43 -0.27 8.20
N TRP A 319 -18.86 -1.23 7.47
CA TRP A 319 -17.41 -1.50 7.50
C TRP A 319 -16.61 -0.28 7.02
N LYS A 320 -17.06 0.38 5.95
CA LYS A 320 -16.45 1.60 5.45
C LYS A 320 -16.40 2.67 6.53
N ASP A 321 -17.51 2.97 7.18
CA ASP A 321 -17.60 4.01 8.21
C ASP A 321 -16.65 3.69 9.38
N VAL A 322 -16.53 2.41 9.75
CA VAL A 322 -15.58 1.93 10.75
C VAL A 322 -14.14 2.24 10.34
N PHE A 323 -13.69 1.77 9.17
CA PHE A 323 -12.30 1.95 8.74
C PHE A 323 -11.95 3.41 8.39
N VAL A 324 -12.92 4.18 7.88
CA VAL A 324 -12.76 5.63 7.68
C VAL A 324 -12.55 6.32 9.01
N SER A 325 -13.34 6.01 10.05
CA SER A 325 -13.15 6.60 11.38
C SER A 325 -11.76 6.31 11.96
N LEU A 326 -11.24 5.08 11.77
CA LEU A 326 -9.89 4.71 12.17
C LEU A 326 -8.81 5.49 11.41
N VAL A 327 -8.96 5.66 10.10
CA VAL A 327 -8.03 6.46 9.30
C VAL A 327 -8.09 7.94 9.71
N GLN A 328 -9.27 8.47 9.98
CA GLN A 328 -9.46 9.85 10.42
C GLN A 328 -8.85 10.14 11.80
N THR A 329 -8.72 9.16 12.70
CA THR A 329 -7.94 9.37 13.94
C THR A 329 -6.46 9.68 13.70
N HIS A 330 -5.93 9.24 12.55
CA HIS A 330 -4.58 9.56 12.10
C HIS A 330 -4.51 10.87 11.32
N TYR A 331 -5.60 11.63 11.23
CA TYR A 331 -5.62 12.96 10.66
C TYR A 331 -4.78 13.88 11.53
N ILE A 332 -3.51 14.06 11.15
CA ILE A 332 -2.61 14.95 11.86
C ILE A 332 -2.96 16.39 11.45
N ILE A 333 -3.68 17.11 12.31
CA ILE A 333 -3.65 18.57 12.30
C ILE A 333 -2.26 18.97 12.80
N VAL A 334 -1.28 19.02 11.89
CA VAL A 334 0.04 19.53 12.24
C VAL A 334 -0.11 21.02 12.48
N GLU A 335 -0.03 21.46 13.74
CA GLU A 335 0.15 22.88 14.04
C GLU A 335 1.36 23.40 13.26
N SER A 336 1.23 24.57 12.63
CA SER A 336 2.26 25.13 11.74
C SER A 336 3.65 25.26 12.39
N SER A 337 3.69 25.34 13.72
CA SER A 337 4.89 25.36 14.57
C SER A 337 5.70 24.05 14.58
N ASN A 338 5.08 22.92 14.23
CA ASN A 338 5.69 21.58 14.27
C ASN A 338 6.13 21.05 12.89
N ILE A 339 5.95 21.85 11.83
CA ILE A 339 6.38 21.50 10.48
C ILE A 339 7.91 21.61 10.40
N SER A 340 8.59 20.46 10.37
CA SER A 340 10.03 20.41 10.13
C SER A 340 10.33 19.56 8.90
N LEU A 341 11.25 20.05 8.05
CA LEU A 341 11.82 19.28 6.94
C LEU A 341 12.53 17.99 7.42
N SER A 342 12.89 17.91 8.70
CA SER A 342 13.63 16.78 9.30
C SER A 342 12.75 15.78 10.05
N LYS A 343 11.55 16.18 10.51
CA LYS A 343 10.56 15.30 11.15
C LYS A 343 9.39 15.13 10.20
N SER A 344 9.59 14.34 9.16
CA SER A 344 8.50 13.95 8.29
C SER A 344 7.59 12.97 9.05
N SER A 345 6.57 13.50 9.73
CA SER A 345 5.35 12.74 10.06
C SER A 345 4.68 12.12 8.82
N HIS A 346 5.19 12.45 7.64
CA HIS A 346 4.75 12.04 6.30
C HIS A 346 5.20 10.65 5.83
N THR A 347 6.00 9.88 6.58
CA THR A 347 6.67 8.70 6.00
C THR A 347 6.03 7.37 6.28
N ASN A 348 5.15 7.26 7.27
CA ASN A 348 4.60 5.96 7.61
C ASN A 348 3.22 5.82 6.97
N ALA A 349 3.00 4.70 6.29
CA ALA A 349 1.68 4.34 5.82
C ALA A 349 0.72 4.26 7.01
N ILE A 350 -0.50 4.77 6.85
CA ILE A 350 -1.52 4.73 7.90
C ILE A 350 -1.97 3.28 8.10
N LEU A 351 -2.21 2.59 6.98
CA LEU A 351 -2.66 1.21 6.96
C LEU A 351 -1.45 0.31 6.76
N SER A 352 -1.21 -0.58 7.71
CA SER A 352 -0.28 -1.69 7.55
C SER A 352 -0.88 -2.77 6.65
N ARG A 353 -0.07 -3.71 6.14
CA ARG A 353 -0.58 -4.83 5.34
C ARG A 353 -1.66 -5.63 6.08
N ASP A 354 -1.48 -5.88 7.36
CA ASP A 354 -2.44 -6.59 8.21
C ASP A 354 -3.66 -5.75 8.63
N TRP A 355 -3.95 -4.59 7.99
CA TRP A 355 -5.08 -3.72 8.38
C TRP A 355 -6.45 -4.42 8.40
N PRO A 356 -6.78 -5.44 7.56
CA PRO A 356 -8.05 -6.15 7.69
C PRO A 356 -8.17 -6.89 9.04
N TYR A 357 -7.05 -7.26 9.66
CA TYR A 357 -6.97 -7.89 10.98
C TYR A 357 -6.76 -6.88 12.11
N PHE A 358 -6.89 -5.58 11.85
CA PHE A 358 -6.62 -4.53 12.82
C PHE A 358 -7.35 -4.74 14.16
N PHE A 359 -8.62 -5.14 14.12
CA PHE A 359 -9.37 -5.37 15.34
C PHE A 359 -8.89 -6.59 16.13
N PHE A 360 -8.49 -7.69 15.48
CA PHE A 360 -7.90 -8.82 16.19
C PHE A 360 -6.57 -8.45 16.85
N LYS A 361 -5.79 -7.58 16.21
CA LYS A 361 -4.57 -7.01 16.79
C LYS A 361 -4.87 -6.18 18.04
N LEU A 362 -5.91 -5.36 18.01
CA LEU A 362 -6.36 -4.60 19.17
C LEU A 362 -6.87 -5.52 20.28
N MET A 363 -7.67 -6.54 19.96
CA MET A 363 -8.13 -7.52 20.95
C MET A 363 -6.95 -8.21 21.65
N LEU A 364 -5.95 -8.64 20.87
CA LEU A 364 -4.73 -9.23 21.41
C LEU A 364 -3.95 -8.25 22.30
N GLN A 365 -3.82 -6.98 21.88
CA GLN A 365 -3.14 -5.96 22.69
C GLN A 365 -3.87 -5.68 24.00
N ASN A 366 -5.20 -5.56 23.96
CA ASN A 366 -6.02 -5.36 25.15
C ASN A 366 -5.90 -6.53 26.13
N PHE A 367 -5.82 -7.76 25.60
CA PHE A 367 -5.58 -8.96 26.40
C PHE A 367 -4.21 -8.94 27.08
N ILE A 368 -3.15 -8.57 26.34
CA ILE A 368 -1.78 -8.50 26.88
C ILE A 368 -1.64 -7.40 27.94
N ASP A 369 -2.20 -6.21 27.65
CA ASP A 369 -2.06 -5.05 28.52
C ASP A 369 -3.04 -5.06 29.69
N ASN A 370 -3.96 -6.04 29.77
CA ASN A 370 -5.10 -6.07 30.69
C ASN A 370 -5.84 -4.73 30.78
N SER A 371 -5.89 -4.02 29.65
CA SER A 371 -6.46 -2.67 29.57
C SER A 371 -7.34 -2.58 28.33
N THR A 372 -8.52 -1.98 28.49
CA THR A 372 -9.38 -1.67 27.35
C THR A 372 -8.83 -0.42 26.69
N GLN A 373 -8.00 -0.58 25.65
CA GLN A 373 -7.71 0.54 24.78
C GLN A 373 -9.02 0.98 24.14
N LYS A 374 -9.46 2.19 24.46
CA LYS A 374 -10.68 2.76 23.90
C LYS A 374 -10.44 3.10 22.43
N THR A 375 -11.04 2.34 21.53
CA THR A 375 -11.31 2.82 20.17
C THR A 375 -12.31 3.96 20.24
N THR A 376 -12.29 4.85 19.25
CA THR A 376 -13.26 5.95 19.14
C THR A 376 -14.70 5.49 18.95
N VAL A 377 -14.90 4.20 18.69
CA VAL A 377 -16.19 3.55 18.52
C VAL A 377 -16.25 2.33 19.44
N ASP A 378 -17.32 2.24 20.23
CA ASP A 378 -17.64 1.09 21.06
C ASP A 378 -18.27 0.01 20.17
N PHE A 379 -17.51 -1.03 19.85
CA PHE A 379 -18.03 -2.22 19.17
C PHE A 379 -18.14 -3.38 20.14
N THR A 380 -19.17 -4.20 19.96
CA THR A 380 -19.24 -5.49 20.67
C THR A 380 -18.18 -6.44 20.11
N GLU A 381 -17.74 -7.41 20.92
CA GLU A 381 -16.83 -8.45 20.44
C GLU A 381 -17.41 -9.18 19.22
N ARG A 382 -18.73 -9.41 19.23
CA ARG A 382 -19.46 -10.04 18.13
C ARG A 382 -19.29 -9.29 16.81
N ASP A 383 -19.53 -7.98 16.81
CA ASP A 383 -19.42 -7.15 15.60
C ASP A 383 -18.00 -7.19 15.02
N VAL A 384 -16.99 -7.18 15.90
CA VAL A 384 -15.58 -7.28 15.53
C VAL A 384 -15.26 -8.62 14.87
N LEU A 385 -15.72 -9.72 15.47
CA LEU A 385 -15.50 -11.07 14.95
C LEU A 385 -16.19 -11.25 13.60
N GLU A 386 -17.46 -10.89 13.48
CA GLU A 386 -18.23 -10.99 12.24
C GLU A 386 -17.58 -10.16 11.12
N MET A 387 -17.31 -8.88 11.37
CA MET A 387 -16.71 -7.97 10.39
C MET A 387 -15.35 -8.47 9.93
N THR A 388 -14.45 -8.81 10.86
CA THR A 388 -13.06 -9.19 10.53
C THR A 388 -13.03 -10.49 9.75
N LEU A 389 -13.76 -11.52 10.22
CA LEU A 389 -13.81 -12.83 9.54
C LEU A 389 -14.43 -12.71 8.16
N MET A 390 -15.53 -11.97 8.01
CA MET A 390 -16.18 -11.78 6.72
C MET A 390 -15.32 -10.96 5.76
N LEU A 391 -14.76 -9.84 6.21
CA LEU A 391 -13.92 -8.97 5.36
C LEU A 391 -12.72 -9.73 4.80
N VAL A 392 -11.96 -10.42 5.67
CA VAL A 392 -10.78 -11.20 5.27
C VAL A 392 -11.19 -12.30 4.28
N THR A 393 -12.23 -13.06 4.60
CA THR A 393 -12.73 -14.15 3.74
C THR A 393 -13.09 -13.64 2.35
N GLN A 394 -13.80 -12.50 2.28
CA GLN A 394 -14.25 -11.92 1.02
C GLN A 394 -13.10 -11.32 0.21
N LEU A 395 -12.14 -10.66 0.86
CA LEU A 395 -10.96 -10.11 0.18
C LEU A 395 -10.11 -11.22 -0.47
N GLU A 396 -9.89 -12.32 0.24
CA GLU A 396 -9.15 -13.46 -0.28
C GLU A 396 -9.93 -14.25 -1.34
N ASP A 397 -11.25 -14.41 -1.20
CA ASP A 397 -12.09 -15.09 -2.21
C ASP A 397 -12.17 -14.30 -3.51
N SER A 398 -12.25 -12.97 -3.42
CA SER A 398 -12.29 -12.09 -4.57
C SER A 398 -10.94 -11.93 -5.26
N SER A 399 -9.82 -12.28 -4.60
CA SER A 399 -8.48 -12.21 -5.19
C SER A 399 -7.58 -13.33 -4.71
N SER A 400 -7.41 -14.37 -5.54
CA SER A 400 -6.58 -15.55 -5.23
C SER A 400 -5.09 -15.24 -5.05
N ASN A 401 -4.61 -14.09 -5.54
CA ASN A 401 -3.21 -13.67 -5.42
C ASN A 401 -2.98 -12.73 -4.23
N LEU A 402 -4.03 -12.38 -3.49
CA LEU A 402 -3.95 -11.47 -2.35
C LEU A 402 -3.60 -12.25 -1.09
N ASN A 403 -2.33 -12.23 -0.71
CA ASN A 403 -1.87 -12.73 0.60
C ASN A 403 -1.77 -11.53 1.56
N ILE A 404 -2.76 -11.38 2.43
CA ILE A 404 -2.84 -10.28 3.41
C ILE A 404 -1.71 -10.40 4.44
N VAL A 405 -1.54 -11.61 4.99
CA VAL A 405 -0.55 -11.95 6.03
C VAL A 405 0.15 -13.26 5.69
N THR A 406 1.26 -13.56 6.37
CA THR A 406 1.90 -14.87 6.26
C THR A 406 1.03 -15.97 6.91
N PRO A 407 1.20 -17.25 6.52
CA PRO A 407 0.37 -18.33 7.08
C PRO A 407 0.48 -18.47 8.60
N THR A 408 1.68 -18.21 9.16
CA THR A 408 1.88 -18.23 10.61
C THR A 408 1.21 -17.04 11.29
N GLU A 409 1.23 -15.84 10.71
CA GLU A 409 0.48 -14.68 11.23
C GLU A 409 -1.03 -14.90 11.14
N GLU A 410 -1.53 -15.53 10.08
CA GLU A 410 -2.94 -15.91 9.94
C GLU A 410 -3.36 -16.88 11.06
N LEU A 411 -2.51 -17.85 11.42
CA LEU A 411 -2.72 -18.70 12.59
C LEU A 411 -2.77 -17.89 13.89
N MET A 412 -1.84 -16.95 14.07
CA MET A 412 -1.81 -16.08 15.26
C MET A 412 -3.07 -15.22 15.37
N TYR A 413 -3.58 -14.70 14.25
CA TYR A 413 -4.85 -13.97 14.21
C TYR A 413 -6.06 -14.86 14.45
N ALA A 414 -6.04 -16.11 13.96
CA ALA A 414 -7.07 -17.10 14.29
C ALA A 414 -7.08 -17.42 15.79
N MET A 415 -5.92 -17.49 16.45
CA MET A 415 -5.83 -17.61 17.92
C MET A 415 -6.38 -16.35 18.62
N ALA A 416 -6.01 -15.16 18.15
CA ALA A 416 -6.48 -13.89 18.72
C ALA A 416 -8.02 -13.75 18.69
N ALA A 417 -8.70 -14.35 17.70
CA ALA A 417 -10.16 -14.35 17.61
C ALA A 417 -10.86 -15.05 18.80
N PHE A 418 -10.17 -15.91 19.56
CA PHE A 418 -10.71 -16.56 20.77
C PHE A 418 -10.32 -15.84 22.07
N MET A 419 -9.52 -14.78 21.99
CA MET A 419 -9.00 -14.05 23.17
C MET A 419 -9.86 -12.82 23.52
N GLY A 420 -11.14 -12.85 23.15
CA GLY A 420 -12.08 -11.79 23.44
C GLY A 420 -12.63 -11.84 24.88
N PRO A 421 -12.97 -10.69 25.48
CA PRO A 421 -13.42 -10.62 26.87
C PRO A 421 -14.78 -11.28 27.13
N GLU A 422 -15.67 -11.33 26.13
CA GLU A 422 -17.05 -11.80 26.23
C GLU A 422 -17.20 -13.28 25.85
N SER A 423 -16.15 -13.92 25.32
CA SER A 423 -16.18 -15.32 24.86
C SER A 423 -17.27 -15.57 23.80
N GLU A 424 -17.48 -14.61 22.90
CA GLU A 424 -18.52 -14.68 21.85
C GLU A 424 -18.26 -15.79 20.83
N PHE A 425 -17.07 -16.42 20.85
CA PHE A 425 -16.77 -17.64 20.08
C PHE A 425 -17.70 -18.82 20.43
N LEU A 426 -18.36 -18.80 21.60
CA LEU A 426 -19.36 -19.79 22.02
C LEU A 426 -20.76 -19.51 21.44
N SER A 427 -21.00 -18.30 20.92
CA SER A 427 -22.32 -17.92 20.41
C SER A 427 -22.70 -18.74 19.18
N ASP A 428 -24.00 -19.04 19.06
CA ASP A 428 -24.55 -19.83 17.94
C ASP A 428 -24.37 -19.13 16.58
N GLU A 429 -24.18 -17.81 16.57
CA GLU A 429 -24.01 -16.99 15.37
C GLU A 429 -22.55 -16.93 14.90
N ILE A 430 -21.59 -16.77 15.81
CA ILE A 430 -20.16 -16.63 15.48
C ILE A 430 -19.47 -17.97 15.33
N ARG A 431 -19.85 -18.98 16.12
CA ARG A 431 -19.25 -20.33 16.08
C ARG A 431 -19.22 -20.93 14.67
N PRO A 432 -20.30 -20.88 13.87
CA PRO A 432 -20.28 -21.38 12.48
C PRO A 432 -19.31 -20.60 11.58
N LEU A 433 -19.19 -19.27 11.77
CA LEU A 433 -18.26 -18.43 11.00
C LEU A 433 -16.80 -18.80 11.31
N LEU A 434 -16.46 -18.94 12.59
CA LEU A 434 -15.15 -19.41 13.03
C LEU A 434 -14.84 -20.80 12.49
N ARG A 435 -15.79 -21.74 12.58
CA ARG A 435 -15.63 -23.10 12.05
C ARG A 435 -15.35 -23.08 10.55
N LYS A 436 -16.10 -22.30 9.79
CA LYS A 436 -15.90 -22.16 8.33
C LYS A 436 -14.53 -21.57 8.02
N HIS A 437 -14.11 -20.54 8.75
CA HIS A 437 -12.82 -19.90 8.58
C HIS A 437 -11.65 -20.86 8.88
N LEU A 438 -11.72 -21.61 10.00
CA LEU A 438 -10.71 -22.60 10.37
C LEU A 438 -10.62 -23.77 9.39
N LEU A 439 -11.75 -24.31 8.92
CA LEU A 439 -11.75 -25.39 7.92
C LEU A 439 -11.11 -24.94 6.60
N ARG A 440 -11.40 -23.71 6.17
CA ARG A 440 -10.74 -23.09 5.02
C ARG A 440 -9.24 -22.95 5.26
N PHE A 441 -8.83 -22.41 6.41
CA PHE A 441 -7.43 -22.26 6.79
C PHE A 441 -6.68 -23.60 6.77
N TYR A 442 -7.24 -24.65 7.38
CA TYR A 442 -6.65 -25.99 7.38
C TYR A 442 -6.59 -26.62 5.99
N GLY A 443 -7.59 -26.36 5.13
CA GLY A 443 -7.55 -26.78 3.73
C GLY A 443 -6.46 -26.07 2.93
N LYS A 444 -6.31 -24.75 3.12
CA LYS A 444 -5.31 -23.90 2.44
C LYS A 444 -3.88 -24.27 2.80
N TYR A 445 -3.63 -24.65 4.07
CA TYR A 445 -2.27 -24.86 4.60
C TYR A 445 -1.95 -26.31 5.00
N LYS A 446 -2.65 -27.28 4.42
CA LYS A 446 -2.42 -28.71 4.71
C LYS A 446 -0.96 -29.14 4.50
N ASP A 447 -0.29 -28.68 3.44
CA ASP A 447 1.10 -29.10 3.19
C ASP A 447 2.13 -28.06 3.65
N TYR A 448 1.70 -27.06 4.42
CA TYR A 448 2.56 -25.99 4.89
C TYR A 448 3.24 -26.33 6.22
N THR A 449 4.47 -25.84 6.41
CA THR A 449 5.20 -25.94 7.68
C THR A 449 5.34 -24.54 8.26
N PHE A 450 4.65 -24.28 9.38
CA PHE A 450 4.69 -22.97 10.03
C PHE A 450 6.06 -22.68 10.65
N GLU A 451 6.57 -21.47 10.40
CA GLU A 451 7.81 -20.98 10.99
C GLU A 451 7.53 -20.24 12.31
N PHE A 452 7.22 -20.99 13.38
CA PHE A 452 6.84 -20.41 14.67
C PHE A 452 7.93 -19.49 15.27
N ASP A 453 9.20 -19.81 15.08
CA ASP A 453 10.31 -19.08 15.70
C ASP A 453 10.59 -17.69 15.09
N LYS A 454 10.09 -17.43 13.87
CA LYS A 454 10.27 -16.14 13.19
C LYS A 454 9.04 -15.25 13.24
N ALA A 455 7.88 -15.79 13.63
CA ALA A 455 6.61 -15.09 13.57
C ALA A 455 6.39 -14.19 14.79
N ALA A 456 5.97 -12.95 14.54
CA ALA A 456 5.60 -12.00 15.57
C ALA A 456 4.51 -11.03 15.09
N LEU A 457 3.52 -10.78 15.95
CA LEU A 457 2.54 -9.72 15.77
C LEU A 457 2.97 -8.49 16.59
N GLY A 458 3.65 -7.56 15.93
CA GLY A 458 4.25 -6.41 16.60
C GLY A 458 5.36 -6.84 17.57
N LYS A 459 5.11 -6.73 18.88
CA LYS A 459 6.05 -7.19 19.92
C LYS A 459 5.75 -8.59 20.46
N CYS A 460 4.60 -9.17 20.09
CA CYS A 460 4.18 -10.48 20.57
C CYS A 460 4.72 -11.58 19.64
N THR A 461 5.66 -12.38 20.13
CA THR A 461 6.15 -13.57 19.41
C THR A 461 5.09 -14.67 19.39
N PHE A 462 5.19 -15.62 18.45
CA PHE A 462 4.34 -16.81 18.46
C PHE A 462 4.43 -17.55 19.79
N GLU A 463 5.64 -17.68 20.35
CA GLU A 463 5.86 -18.37 21.61
C GLU A 463 5.10 -17.74 22.79
N SER A 464 5.20 -16.42 22.94
CA SER A 464 4.46 -15.68 23.97
C SER A 464 2.96 -15.76 23.75
N LEU A 465 2.49 -15.67 22.50
CA LEU A 465 1.07 -15.80 22.18
C LEU A 465 0.55 -17.19 22.54
N TYR A 466 1.27 -18.25 22.16
CA TYR A 466 0.83 -19.63 22.39
C TYR A 466 0.71 -19.94 23.88
N SER A 467 1.66 -19.49 24.70
CA SER A 467 1.56 -19.63 26.15
C SER A 467 0.32 -18.94 26.72
N LEU A 468 0.09 -17.67 26.37
CA LEU A 468 -1.12 -16.93 26.78
C LEU A 468 -2.41 -17.61 26.30
N PHE A 469 -2.38 -18.14 25.07
CA PHE A 469 -3.52 -18.80 24.45
C PHE A 469 -3.89 -20.11 25.16
N VAL A 470 -2.90 -20.91 25.57
CA VAL A 470 -3.13 -22.16 26.32
C VAL A 470 -3.62 -21.87 27.74
N ASP A 471 -3.08 -20.83 28.40
CA ASP A 471 -3.57 -20.37 29.70
C ASP A 471 -5.03 -19.92 29.60
N HIS A 472 -5.37 -19.16 28.56
CA HIS A 472 -6.74 -18.75 28.28
C HIS A 472 -7.64 -19.96 27.98
N PHE A 473 -7.18 -20.91 27.18
CA PHE A 473 -7.90 -22.15 26.89
C PHE A 473 -8.25 -22.90 28.18
N GLN A 474 -7.30 -23.04 29.10
CA GLN A 474 -7.54 -23.72 30.37
C GLN A 474 -8.58 -22.98 31.23
N ALA A 475 -8.65 -21.65 31.15
CA ALA A 475 -9.56 -20.84 31.93
C ALA A 475 -10.99 -20.76 31.35
N THR A 476 -11.13 -20.64 30.02
CA THR A 476 -12.39 -20.21 29.37
C THR A 476 -12.81 -21.06 28.18
N SER A 477 -12.12 -22.16 27.83
CA SER A 477 -12.46 -22.92 26.62
C SER A 477 -13.82 -23.63 26.68
N TYR A 478 -14.30 -23.98 27.87
CA TYR A 478 -15.47 -24.86 28.07
C TYR A 478 -15.39 -26.18 27.26
N GLY A 479 -14.17 -26.63 26.92
CA GLY A 479 -13.96 -27.81 26.07
C GLY A 479 -14.38 -27.62 24.60
N ASP A 480 -14.32 -26.39 24.10
CA ASP A 480 -14.63 -26.09 22.71
C ASP A 480 -13.67 -26.76 21.71
N GLU A 481 -14.26 -27.36 20.67
CA GLU A 481 -13.52 -28.08 19.63
C GLU A 481 -12.68 -27.17 18.73
N LEU A 482 -13.16 -25.97 18.42
CA LEU A 482 -12.45 -25.05 17.51
C LEU A 482 -11.23 -24.48 18.23
N PHE A 483 -11.41 -24.03 19.48
CA PHE A 483 -10.33 -23.59 20.34
C PHE A 483 -9.31 -24.71 20.57
N GLY A 484 -9.77 -25.92 20.91
CA GLY A 484 -8.92 -27.09 21.07
C GLY A 484 -8.12 -27.43 19.79
N SER A 485 -8.72 -27.29 18.61
CA SER A 485 -8.04 -27.55 17.34
C SER A 485 -6.82 -26.64 17.12
N LEU A 486 -6.92 -25.37 17.51
CA LEU A 486 -5.82 -24.39 17.40
C LEU A 486 -4.69 -24.68 18.41
N VAL A 487 -5.04 -25.11 19.63
CA VAL A 487 -4.04 -25.53 20.64
C VAL A 487 -3.21 -26.71 20.12
N LEU A 488 -3.83 -27.62 19.37
CA LEU A 488 -3.17 -28.80 18.82
C LEU A 488 -2.21 -28.47 17.66
N VAL A 489 -2.36 -27.37 16.93
CA VAL A 489 -1.56 -27.08 15.71
C VAL A 489 -0.04 -27.24 15.91
N PRO A 490 0.59 -26.67 16.96
CA PRO A 490 2.03 -26.81 17.18
C PRO A 490 2.47 -28.19 17.69
N MET A 491 1.52 -29.06 18.07
CA MET A 491 1.78 -30.40 18.62
C MET A 491 2.00 -31.47 17.55
N ALA A 492 1.77 -31.16 16.27
CA ALA A 492 2.07 -32.08 15.18
C ALA A 492 3.57 -32.44 15.16
N GLN A 493 3.88 -33.70 14.84
CA GLN A 493 5.21 -34.29 14.93
C GLN A 493 6.25 -33.64 14.00
N LYS A 494 5.79 -32.96 12.94
CA LYS A 494 6.66 -32.21 12.01
C LYS A 494 7.30 -30.97 12.65
N TYR A 495 6.78 -30.50 13.79
CA TYR A 495 7.32 -29.35 14.51
C TYR A 495 8.26 -29.78 15.63
N ASP A 496 9.08 -28.83 16.09
CA ASP A 496 10.04 -29.01 17.18
C ASP A 496 9.37 -29.62 18.42
N SER A 497 10.03 -30.60 19.05
CA SER A 497 9.52 -31.30 20.22
C SER A 497 9.28 -30.38 21.42
N LYS A 498 9.89 -29.18 21.46
CA LYS A 498 9.66 -28.17 22.50
C LYS A 498 8.19 -27.79 22.67
N TRP A 499 7.40 -27.73 21.59
CA TRP A 499 5.98 -27.37 21.63
C TRP A 499 5.15 -28.46 22.29
N ARG A 500 5.44 -29.72 21.94
CA ARG A 500 4.86 -30.89 22.61
C ARG A 500 5.29 -30.93 24.06
N ARG A 501 6.58 -30.72 24.36
CA ARG A 501 7.09 -30.76 25.74
C ARG A 501 6.32 -29.79 26.61
N ARG A 502 6.20 -28.53 26.18
CA ARG A 502 5.41 -27.50 26.87
C ARG A 502 3.98 -27.93 27.17
N MET A 503 3.28 -28.52 26.19
CA MET A 503 1.90 -28.98 26.41
C MET A 503 1.79 -30.17 27.38
N TRP A 504 2.74 -31.11 27.32
CA TRP A 504 2.70 -32.34 28.11
C TRP A 504 3.42 -32.24 29.46
N SER A 505 4.18 -31.17 29.71
CA SER A 505 4.77 -30.87 31.02
C SER A 505 4.11 -29.65 31.65
N ASP A 506 4.24 -28.48 31.03
CA ASP A 506 3.94 -27.19 31.66
C ASP A 506 2.42 -26.95 31.71
N TYR A 507 1.72 -27.35 30.65
CA TYR A 507 0.27 -27.23 30.50
C TYR A 507 -0.45 -28.58 30.56
N ALA A 508 0.11 -29.57 31.27
CA ALA A 508 -0.53 -30.87 31.44
C ALA A 508 -1.99 -30.79 31.94
N PRO A 509 -2.37 -29.87 32.87
CA PRO A 509 -3.77 -29.71 33.27
C PRO A 509 -4.72 -29.31 32.14
N ALA A 510 -4.25 -28.57 31.13
CA ALA A 510 -5.07 -28.18 29.98
C ALA A 510 -5.49 -29.39 29.12
N LEU A 511 -4.72 -30.49 29.15
CA LEU A 511 -4.98 -31.69 28.35
C LEU A 511 -6.32 -32.36 28.67
N CYS A 512 -6.81 -32.23 29.90
CA CYS A 512 -8.09 -32.83 30.28
C CYS A 512 -9.27 -32.12 29.60
N TYR A 513 -9.13 -30.82 29.30
CA TYR A 513 -10.16 -30.00 28.64
C TYR A 513 -10.11 -30.11 27.12
N LEU A 514 -8.98 -30.52 26.54
CA LEU A 514 -8.84 -30.69 25.09
C LEU A 514 -9.91 -31.65 24.55
N ASN A 515 -10.79 -31.07 23.74
CA ASN A 515 -11.75 -31.75 22.89
C ASN A 515 -11.52 -31.24 21.47
N CYS A 516 -11.48 -32.13 20.50
CA CYS A 516 -11.35 -31.77 19.09
C CYS A 516 -11.70 -33.01 18.26
N ASP A 517 -12.51 -32.81 17.23
CA ASP A 517 -12.79 -33.86 16.25
C ASP A 517 -11.60 -34.04 15.31
N GLU A 518 -11.40 -35.26 14.80
CA GLU A 518 -10.29 -35.55 13.87
C GLU A 518 -10.39 -34.73 12.57
N SER A 519 -11.59 -34.33 12.15
CA SER A 519 -11.79 -33.48 10.96
C SER A 519 -11.28 -32.04 11.15
N LEU A 520 -11.09 -31.60 12.40
CA LEU A 520 -10.56 -30.28 12.73
C LEU A 520 -9.04 -30.29 12.94
N LEU A 521 -8.37 -31.44 12.78
CA LEU A 521 -6.92 -31.51 12.83
C LEU A 521 -6.30 -31.07 11.50
N ILE A 522 -5.43 -30.07 11.56
CA ILE A 522 -4.53 -29.78 10.45
C ILE A 522 -3.71 -31.04 10.11
N ASN A 523 -3.78 -31.48 8.86
CA ASN A 523 -3.10 -32.66 8.31
C ASN A 523 -3.63 -34.01 8.82
N GLY A 524 -4.72 -34.02 9.57
CA GLY A 524 -5.32 -35.22 10.15
C GLY A 524 -4.47 -35.86 11.26
N ILE A 525 -4.98 -36.93 11.85
CA ILE A 525 -4.37 -37.57 13.02
C ILE A 525 -2.96 -38.13 12.76
N SER A 526 -2.65 -38.56 11.53
CA SER A 526 -1.33 -39.11 11.20
C SER A 526 -0.20 -38.13 11.46
N ALA A 527 -0.42 -36.82 11.27
CA ALA A 527 0.58 -35.79 11.53
C ALA A 527 0.96 -35.66 13.02
N TYR A 528 0.18 -36.24 13.93
CA TYR A 528 0.43 -36.24 15.38
C TYR A 528 1.01 -37.57 15.87
N LEU A 529 0.91 -38.61 15.05
CA LEU A 529 1.40 -39.96 15.34
C LEU A 529 2.76 -40.23 14.67
N GLU A 530 3.01 -39.65 13.49
CA GLU A 530 4.20 -39.92 12.69
C GLU A 530 5.04 -38.66 12.42
N PRO A 531 6.38 -38.71 12.57
CA PRO A 531 7.15 -39.85 13.09
C PRO A 531 6.84 -40.15 14.56
N VAL A 532 7.16 -41.37 15.00
CA VAL A 532 7.04 -41.76 16.41
C VAL A 532 7.99 -40.94 17.26
N GLU A 533 7.52 -40.51 18.44
CA GLU A 533 8.31 -39.77 19.41
C GLU A 533 9.53 -40.59 19.89
N GLU A 534 10.70 -39.96 19.79
CA GLU A 534 11.97 -40.57 20.23
C GLU A 534 12.48 -39.94 21.52
N GLU A 535 11.97 -38.77 21.90
CA GLU A 535 12.45 -38.06 23.08
C GLU A 535 11.92 -38.72 24.37
N GLU A 536 12.82 -39.34 25.14
CA GLU A 536 12.47 -40.05 26.38
C GLU A 536 11.72 -39.18 27.40
N SER A 537 12.04 -37.88 27.45
CA SER A 537 11.39 -36.95 28.39
C SER A 537 9.89 -36.83 28.10
N LEU A 538 9.53 -36.74 26.82
CA LEU A 538 8.16 -36.68 26.33
C LEU A 538 7.42 -38.00 26.49
N ILE A 539 8.08 -39.12 26.20
CA ILE A 539 7.51 -40.45 26.45
C ILE A 539 7.16 -40.65 27.92
N LYS A 540 8.01 -40.17 28.84
CA LYS A 540 7.71 -40.19 30.28
C LYS A 540 6.50 -39.32 30.61
N SER A 541 6.39 -38.12 30.04
CA SER A 541 5.21 -37.27 30.20
C SER A 541 3.92 -37.91 29.67
N TYR A 542 3.97 -38.57 28.51
CA TYR A 542 2.83 -39.34 27.97
C TYR A 542 2.41 -40.48 28.90
N ALA A 543 3.38 -41.27 29.37
CA ALA A 543 3.10 -42.36 30.29
C ALA A 543 2.54 -41.86 31.63
N HIS A 544 3.05 -40.73 32.12
CA HIS A 544 2.56 -40.08 33.33
C HIS A 544 1.09 -39.66 33.16
N ALA A 545 0.78 -38.88 32.12
CA ALA A 545 -0.58 -38.40 31.84
C ALA A 545 -1.62 -39.54 31.68
N LEU A 546 -1.20 -40.67 31.09
CA LEU A 546 -2.05 -41.88 30.99
C LEU A 546 -2.27 -42.56 32.35
N SER A 547 -1.30 -42.48 33.27
CA SER A 547 -1.38 -43.11 34.59
C SER A 547 -2.17 -42.29 35.61
N THR A 548 -2.15 -40.96 35.48
CA THR A 548 -2.80 -39.99 36.38
C THR A 548 -4.22 -39.64 35.94
N ASN A 549 -4.68 -40.14 34.79
CA ASN A 549 -5.95 -39.75 34.14
C ASN A 549 -6.03 -38.25 33.79
N ASP A 550 -4.89 -37.60 33.54
CA ASP A 550 -4.85 -36.20 33.08
C ASP A 550 -5.41 -36.04 31.67
N VAL A 551 -5.51 -37.15 30.92
CA VAL A 551 -6.15 -37.21 29.60
C VAL A 551 -7.43 -38.04 29.63
N ARG A 552 -8.51 -37.53 29.04
CA ARG A 552 -9.79 -38.25 28.96
C ARG A 552 -9.69 -39.44 28.02
N VAL A 553 -10.16 -40.62 28.44
CA VAL A 553 -10.17 -41.82 27.61
C VAL A 553 -10.96 -41.57 26.33
N GLY A 554 -10.35 -41.90 25.18
CA GLY A 554 -10.95 -41.70 23.86
C GLY A 554 -10.69 -40.32 23.24
N SER A 555 -10.20 -39.34 24.01
CA SER A 555 -9.77 -38.03 23.48
C SER A 555 -8.56 -38.14 22.55
N LEU A 556 -8.32 -37.12 21.73
CA LEU A 556 -7.14 -37.05 20.86
C LEU A 556 -5.81 -37.09 21.65
N PRO A 557 -5.62 -36.32 22.75
CA PRO A 557 -4.44 -36.48 23.58
C PRO A 557 -4.23 -37.92 24.06
N TYR A 558 -5.28 -38.61 24.50
CA TYR A 558 -5.19 -40.01 24.93
C TYR A 558 -4.72 -40.93 23.80
N LYS A 559 -5.26 -40.77 22.58
CA LYS A 559 -4.84 -41.55 21.40
C LYS A 559 -3.36 -41.30 21.07
N ILE A 560 -2.92 -40.04 21.10
CA ILE A 560 -1.53 -39.65 20.81
C ILE A 560 -0.57 -40.24 21.85
N ALA A 561 -0.83 -40.02 23.15
CA ALA A 561 0.02 -40.54 24.22
C ALA A 561 0.11 -42.08 24.18
N LYS A 562 -1.03 -42.75 24.01
CA LYS A 562 -1.08 -44.22 23.95
C LYS A 562 -0.24 -44.75 22.78
N TYR A 563 -0.35 -44.15 21.60
CA TYR A 563 0.40 -44.56 20.42
C TYR A 563 1.92 -44.51 20.64
N HIS A 564 2.42 -43.36 21.09
CA HIS A 564 3.85 -43.15 21.29
C HIS A 564 4.43 -44.03 22.41
N VAL A 565 3.71 -44.20 23.52
CA VAL A 565 4.14 -45.08 24.62
C VAL A 565 4.16 -46.55 24.19
N GLU A 566 3.16 -47.02 23.46
CA GLU A 566 3.12 -48.41 22.96
C GLU A 566 4.24 -48.68 21.97
N HIS A 567 4.51 -47.74 21.05
CA HIS A 567 5.57 -47.91 20.06
C HIS A 567 6.96 -47.87 20.72
N PHE A 568 7.20 -46.98 21.69
CA PHE A 568 8.44 -46.93 22.45
C PHE A 568 8.69 -48.23 23.24
N ARG A 569 7.64 -48.80 23.86
CA ARG A 569 7.72 -50.11 24.54
C ARG A 569 8.09 -51.23 23.58
N ARG A 570 7.51 -51.26 22.37
CA ARG A 570 7.83 -52.26 21.34
C ARG A 570 9.26 -52.11 20.81
N LYS A 571 9.77 -50.88 20.68
CA LYS A 571 11.16 -50.60 20.30
C LYS A 571 12.15 -51.04 21.38
N SER A 572 11.80 -50.88 22.66
CA SER A 572 12.63 -51.26 23.81
C SER A 572 12.65 -52.76 24.13
N GLN A 573 11.69 -53.53 23.60
CA GLN A 573 11.59 -54.99 23.74
C GLN A 573 12.28 -55.75 22.59
N LYS A 574 12.70 -55.05 21.53
CA LYS A 574 13.57 -55.56 20.47
C LYS A 574 15.01 -55.16 20.78
#